data_AF-A0A841SRN1-F1
#
_entry.id   AF-A0A841SRN1-F1
#
_cell.length_a   1.000
_cell.length_b   1.000
_cell.length_c   1.000
_cell.angle_alpha   90.00
_cell.angle_beta   90.00
_cell.angle_gamma   90.00
#
_symmetry.space_group_name_H-M   'P 1'
#
loop_
_entity.id
_entity.type
_entity.pdbx_description
1 polymer ?
#
loop_
_entity_poly.entity_id
_entity_poly.type
_entity_poly.pdbx_seq_one_letter_code
_entity_poly.pdbx_strand_id
1 'polypeptide(L)'
;MRAPGSLFELEWSQLRPYLPYDARGRIFWIGVPILLIVCSAIFLDEATTARSVFAIGAVLAALAAWTVGTLKTATIWESSFKDWWLSMPQPREKLMRAKAAALIRFQAYISLAAWATCAASGLVRIALGVLDPESFSMGSFLLDAAAYLVLYAAVVPIFICAGLAFMGMYGGRRTWLNVPFVLLFVVLISAFPAIGDHSIPIDRWLRADATALYALAALALAKPLYSWTIRFVSVYGLRDLAAHRPGGSGTKKKEAAREDVAKIRYRAAKTGFAALYALEDSRYKDFLFKKTIRIIWGILAAATAVGGFFASTGHDNLIGIFQTILMPTCLVPAIILVTLNQHEANKKRLSWWLCFPYDRRKLLLSRFLAVWGASLRVLASLLLAYAAGCFAQELTLGQSAFNGTTDVRIMLYLLLVYVGGGFIVSCVLLGQSLTFRSKALAWIYGPLAGLVYLLPMLVNNKFFPEEDYETGVRSGHWLGLALSAVVLLPAAFACFRAGAKWMHLYLLNTQEDIARRRHHGAKGK
;
A
#
# COMPACT_ATOMS: atom_id res chain seq x y z
N MET A 1 11.02 -43.25 -9.80
CA MET A 1 11.26 -41.81 -9.52
C MET A 1 10.44 -41.36 -8.31
N ARG A 2 11.01 -41.44 -7.10
CA ARG A 2 10.46 -40.90 -5.85
C ARG A 2 11.15 -39.56 -5.55
N ALA A 3 10.50 -38.42 -5.79
CA ALA A 3 10.90 -37.14 -5.17
C ALA A 3 9.82 -36.03 -5.25
N PRO A 4 8.56 -36.24 -4.82
CA PRO A 4 7.69 -35.11 -4.51
C PRO A 4 8.24 -34.22 -3.37
N GLY A 5 9.17 -34.73 -2.55
CA GLY A 5 9.82 -33.99 -1.46
C GLY A 5 10.98 -33.06 -1.88
N SER A 6 11.68 -33.31 -2.99
CA SER A 6 12.89 -32.52 -3.33
C SER A 6 12.56 -31.09 -3.77
N LEU A 7 11.45 -30.89 -4.49
CA LEU A 7 11.00 -29.57 -4.93
C LEU A 7 10.49 -28.72 -3.78
N PHE A 8 9.78 -29.34 -2.83
CA PHE A 8 9.35 -28.65 -1.62
C PHE A 8 10.55 -28.20 -0.80
N GLU A 9 11.53 -29.07 -0.56
CA GLU A 9 12.74 -28.71 0.19
C GLU A 9 13.54 -27.59 -0.49
N LEU A 10 13.56 -27.56 -1.82
CA LEU A 10 14.21 -26.49 -2.57
C LEU A 10 13.52 -25.14 -2.34
N GLU A 11 12.18 -25.07 -2.45
CA GLU A 11 11.44 -23.82 -2.18
C GLU A 11 11.47 -23.47 -0.69
N TRP A 12 11.44 -24.45 0.21
CA TRP A 12 11.53 -24.27 1.66
C TRP A 12 12.89 -23.74 2.10
N SER A 13 13.99 -24.20 1.47
CA SER A 13 15.35 -23.74 1.77
C SER A 13 15.53 -22.23 1.61
N GLN A 14 14.77 -21.60 0.70
CA GLN A 14 14.78 -20.15 0.49
C GLN A 14 14.09 -19.37 1.62
N LEU A 15 13.25 -20.05 2.41
CA LEU A 15 12.50 -19.46 3.52
C LEU A 15 13.16 -19.73 4.88
N ARG A 16 14.01 -20.77 4.98
CA ARG A 16 14.75 -21.12 6.20
C ARG A 16 15.53 -19.97 6.85
N PRO A 17 16.19 -19.04 6.13
CA PRO A 17 16.92 -17.93 6.76
C PRO A 17 16.05 -16.97 7.55
N TYR A 18 14.72 -16.98 7.33
CA TYR A 18 13.78 -16.13 8.05
C TYR A 18 13.21 -16.80 9.31
N LEU A 19 13.53 -18.07 9.56
CA LEU A 19 13.10 -18.82 10.75
C LEU A 19 14.03 -18.51 11.95
N PRO A 20 13.61 -18.81 13.19
CA PRO A 20 14.36 -18.45 14.40
C PRO A 20 15.62 -19.31 14.66
N TYR A 21 16.27 -19.81 13.61
CA TYR A 21 17.52 -20.59 13.74
C TYR A 21 18.74 -19.67 13.96
N ASP A 22 18.75 -18.49 13.34
CA ASP A 22 19.82 -17.51 13.46
C ASP A 22 19.51 -16.43 14.51
N ALA A 23 20.53 -15.75 15.04
CA ALA A 23 20.37 -14.64 16.00
C ALA A 23 19.46 -13.52 15.45
N ARG A 24 19.55 -13.23 14.14
CA ARG A 24 18.66 -12.26 13.47
C ARG A 24 17.22 -12.75 13.38
N GLY A 25 17.03 -14.05 13.15
CA GLY A 25 15.71 -14.69 13.18
C GLY A 25 15.12 -14.60 14.59
N ARG A 26 15.90 -14.91 15.63
CA ARG A 26 15.45 -14.81 17.03
C ARG A 26 14.98 -13.40 17.41
N ILE A 27 15.69 -12.35 17.00
CA ILE A 27 15.25 -10.97 17.23
C ILE A 27 13.89 -10.70 16.57
N PHE A 28 13.67 -11.20 15.35
CA PHE A 28 12.39 -11.03 14.69
C PHE A 28 11.26 -11.83 15.36
N TRP A 29 11.49 -13.11 15.66
CA TRP A 29 10.46 -14.01 16.20
C TRP A 29 10.17 -13.82 17.70
N ILE A 30 11.07 -13.22 18.46
CA ILE A 30 10.89 -12.96 19.90
C ILE A 30 10.70 -11.47 20.15
N GLY A 31 11.55 -10.64 19.53
CA GLY A 31 11.53 -9.19 19.73
C GLY A 31 10.29 -8.51 19.16
N VAL A 32 9.80 -8.92 17.98
CA VAL A 32 8.57 -8.33 17.41
C VAL A 32 7.35 -8.68 18.27
N PRO A 33 7.11 -9.93 18.68
CA PRO A 33 6.03 -10.24 19.62
C PRO A 33 6.10 -9.46 20.94
N ILE A 34 7.27 -9.37 21.58
CA ILE A 34 7.42 -8.61 22.83
C ILE A 34 7.08 -7.14 22.60
N LEU A 35 7.61 -6.54 21.52
CA LEU A 35 7.34 -5.16 21.17
C LEU A 35 5.84 -4.93 20.90
N LEU A 36 5.17 -5.86 20.20
CA LEU A 36 3.73 -5.78 19.95
C LEU A 36 2.91 -5.90 21.24
N ILE A 37 3.31 -6.77 22.18
CA ILE A 37 2.67 -6.88 23.49
C ILE A 37 2.83 -5.56 24.27
N VAL A 38 4.03 -4.99 24.31
CA VAL A 38 4.28 -3.69 24.96
C VAL A 38 3.48 -2.58 24.30
N CYS A 39 3.50 -2.49 22.97
CA CYS A 39 2.69 -1.52 22.23
C CYS A 39 1.19 -1.70 22.51
N SER A 40 0.69 -2.94 22.59
CA SER A 40 -0.71 -3.21 22.89
C SER A 40 -1.12 -2.77 24.30
N ALA A 41 -0.21 -2.83 25.27
CA ALA A 41 -0.47 -2.37 26.63
C ALA A 41 -0.48 -0.83 26.75
N ILE A 42 0.28 -0.14 25.88
CA ILE A 42 0.45 1.33 25.93
C ILE A 42 -0.56 2.07 25.05
N PHE A 43 -0.88 1.51 23.87
CA PHE A 43 -1.61 2.24 22.81
C PHE A 43 -3.06 1.77 22.61
N LEU A 44 -3.50 0.67 23.22
CA LEU A 44 -4.89 0.22 23.13
C LEU A 44 -5.68 0.71 24.34
N ASP A 45 -6.77 1.41 24.08
CA ASP A 45 -7.66 1.95 25.10
C ASP A 45 -8.32 0.84 25.94
N GLU A 46 -8.79 1.21 27.13
CA GLU A 46 -9.51 0.35 28.07
C GLU A 46 -10.79 -0.26 27.45
N ALA A 47 -11.40 0.45 26.49
CA ALA A 47 -12.55 -0.03 25.71
C ALA A 47 -12.22 -1.20 24.75
N THR A 48 -10.94 -1.51 24.51
CA THR A 48 -10.51 -2.55 23.58
C THR A 48 -10.66 -3.95 24.18
N THR A 49 -11.71 -4.68 23.79
CA THR A 49 -11.98 -6.06 24.21
C THR A 49 -10.93 -7.06 23.71
N ALA A 50 -10.75 -8.19 24.41
CA ALA A 50 -9.84 -9.26 23.98
C ALA A 50 -10.15 -9.80 22.56
N ARG A 51 -11.43 -9.82 22.17
CA ARG A 51 -11.87 -10.24 20.84
C ARG A 51 -11.37 -9.33 19.73
N SER A 52 -11.40 -8.01 19.96
CA SER A 52 -10.87 -7.04 19.01
C SER A 52 -9.35 -7.21 18.79
N VAL A 53 -8.59 -7.57 19.84
CA VAL A 53 -7.15 -7.88 19.74
C VAL A 53 -6.90 -9.10 18.87
N PHE A 54 -7.69 -10.17 19.01
CA PHE A 54 -7.59 -11.35 18.13
C PHE A 54 -8.02 -11.05 16.70
N ALA A 55 -9.05 -10.22 16.50
CA ALA A 55 -9.51 -9.81 15.18
C ALA A 55 -8.46 -8.96 14.44
N ILE A 56 -7.85 -7.99 15.12
CA ILE A 56 -6.71 -7.19 14.61
C ILE A 56 -5.57 -8.13 14.21
N GLY A 57 -5.24 -9.10 15.05
CA GLY A 57 -4.21 -10.09 14.75
C GLY A 57 -4.55 -10.97 13.53
N ALA A 58 -5.81 -11.36 13.36
CA ALA A 58 -6.27 -12.13 12.19
C ALA A 58 -6.13 -11.32 10.89
N VAL A 59 -6.48 -10.03 10.92
CA VAL A 59 -6.30 -9.11 9.79
C VAL A 59 -4.82 -8.90 9.48
N LEU A 60 -3.97 -8.73 10.50
CA LEU A 60 -2.51 -8.66 10.31
C LEU A 60 -1.94 -9.95 9.71
N ALA A 61 -2.41 -11.11 10.15
CA ALA A 61 -2.03 -12.40 9.58
C ALA A 61 -2.48 -12.54 8.11
N ALA A 62 -3.68 -12.05 7.76
CA ALA A 62 -4.18 -12.00 6.39
C ALA A 62 -3.32 -11.08 5.51
N LEU A 63 -2.97 -9.89 6.00
CA LEU A 63 -2.08 -8.94 5.32
C LEU A 63 -0.67 -9.50 5.15
N ALA A 64 -0.12 -10.16 6.16
CA ALA A 64 1.16 -10.85 6.08
C ALA A 64 1.12 -11.97 5.03
N ALA A 65 0.07 -12.80 5.03
CA ALA A 65 -0.13 -13.87 4.05
C ALA A 65 -0.20 -13.33 2.61
N TRP A 66 -0.99 -12.27 2.41
CA TRP A 66 -1.11 -11.59 1.13
C TRP A 66 0.25 -11.01 0.69
N THR A 67 0.90 -10.20 1.53
CA THR A 67 2.19 -9.56 1.22
C THR A 67 3.31 -10.57 0.96
N VAL A 68 3.39 -11.67 1.71
CA VAL A 68 4.37 -12.74 1.46
C VAL A 68 4.11 -13.38 0.10
N GLY A 69 2.86 -13.68 -0.25
CA GLY A 69 2.49 -14.22 -1.55
C GLY A 69 2.82 -13.26 -2.71
N THR A 70 2.50 -11.98 -2.57
CA THR A 70 2.74 -10.97 -3.61
C THR A 70 4.22 -10.64 -3.77
N LEU A 71 4.96 -10.47 -2.67
CA LEU A 71 6.39 -10.19 -2.73
C LEU A 71 7.15 -11.36 -3.36
N LYS A 72 6.78 -12.60 -3.04
CA LYS A 72 7.41 -13.79 -3.62
C LYS A 72 7.08 -13.96 -5.09
N THR A 73 5.89 -13.58 -5.55
CA THR A 73 5.62 -13.56 -7.00
C THR A 73 6.37 -12.43 -7.67
N ALA A 74 6.30 -11.20 -7.17
CA ALA A 74 7.00 -10.04 -7.73
C ALA A 74 8.52 -10.27 -7.85
N THR A 75 9.15 -10.87 -6.84
CA THR A 75 10.58 -11.19 -6.89
C THR A 75 10.94 -12.26 -7.92
N ILE A 76 10.03 -13.17 -8.30
CA ILE A 76 10.28 -14.11 -9.41
C ILE A 76 10.36 -13.37 -10.75
N TRP A 77 9.53 -12.34 -10.96
CA TRP A 77 9.57 -11.55 -12.19
C TRP A 77 10.90 -10.83 -12.39
N GLU A 78 11.51 -10.41 -11.29
CA GLU A 78 12.79 -9.67 -11.30
C GLU A 78 14.02 -10.56 -11.18
N SER A 79 13.86 -11.83 -10.75
CA SER A 79 14.98 -12.73 -10.49
C SER A 79 15.73 -13.14 -11.76
N SER A 80 17.07 -13.04 -11.74
CA SER A 80 17.93 -13.59 -12.80
C SER A 80 17.82 -15.11 -12.94
N PHE A 81 17.36 -15.81 -11.90
CA PHE A 81 17.14 -17.26 -11.90
C PHE A 81 15.76 -17.68 -12.43
N LYS A 82 14.95 -16.72 -12.91
CA LYS A 82 13.64 -16.98 -13.51
C LYS A 82 13.71 -17.97 -14.65
N ASP A 83 14.72 -17.86 -15.53
CA ASP A 83 14.87 -18.74 -16.68
C ASP A 83 15.25 -20.17 -16.28
N TRP A 84 16.00 -20.33 -15.19
CA TRP A 84 16.28 -21.65 -14.62
C TRP A 84 15.01 -22.30 -14.03
N TRP A 85 14.20 -21.52 -13.33
CA TRP A 85 12.93 -22.01 -12.79
C TRP A 85 11.93 -22.35 -13.91
N LEU A 86 11.95 -21.57 -15.00
CA LEU A 86 11.18 -21.85 -16.22
C LEU A 86 11.76 -23.02 -17.04
N SER A 87 13.03 -23.39 -16.92
CA SER A 87 13.62 -24.51 -17.69
C SER A 87 13.56 -25.86 -16.95
N MET A 88 13.09 -25.89 -15.70
CA MET A 88 12.96 -27.14 -14.95
C MET A 88 12.10 -28.19 -15.69
N PRO A 89 12.54 -29.47 -15.76
CA PRO A 89 11.85 -30.54 -16.48
C PRO A 89 10.63 -31.10 -15.72
N GLN A 90 9.95 -30.27 -14.93
CA GLN A 90 8.81 -30.66 -14.10
C GLN A 90 7.52 -29.98 -14.58
N PRO A 91 6.36 -30.65 -14.44
CA PRO A 91 5.07 -30.04 -14.71
C PRO A 91 4.90 -28.75 -13.92
N ARG A 92 4.43 -27.71 -14.62
CA ARG A 92 4.23 -26.36 -14.08
C ARG A 92 3.36 -26.32 -12.83
N GLU A 93 2.32 -27.14 -12.81
CA GLU A 93 1.47 -27.28 -11.64
C GLU A 93 2.23 -27.83 -10.43
N LYS A 94 3.13 -28.79 -10.61
CA LYS A 94 3.92 -29.37 -9.50
C LYS A 94 4.88 -28.34 -8.90
N LEU A 95 5.51 -27.51 -9.73
CA LEU A 95 6.36 -26.40 -9.27
C LEU A 95 5.55 -25.39 -8.46
N MET A 96 4.37 -25.01 -8.95
CA MET A 96 3.50 -24.07 -8.24
C MET A 96 2.94 -24.66 -6.93
N ARG A 97 2.59 -25.95 -6.90
CA ARG A 97 2.13 -26.62 -5.67
C ARG A 97 3.23 -26.66 -4.61
N ALA A 98 4.46 -27.00 -5.01
CA ALA A 98 5.60 -27.00 -4.09
C ALA A 98 5.86 -25.61 -3.51
N LYS A 99 5.84 -24.56 -4.36
CA LYS A 99 6.00 -23.17 -3.93
C LYS A 99 4.88 -22.73 -2.99
N ALA A 100 3.62 -22.99 -3.35
CA ALA A 100 2.48 -22.62 -2.52
C ALA A 100 2.52 -23.34 -1.17
N ALA A 101 2.86 -24.63 -1.14
CA ALA A 101 3.00 -25.40 0.10
C ALA A 101 4.11 -24.85 1.01
N ALA A 102 5.27 -24.48 0.45
CA ALA A 102 6.37 -23.87 1.20
C ALA A 102 5.95 -22.51 1.82
N LEU A 103 5.24 -21.68 1.06
CA LEU A 103 4.74 -20.40 1.54
C LEU A 103 3.65 -20.55 2.60
N ILE A 104 2.69 -21.47 2.40
CA ILE A 104 1.64 -21.79 3.37
C ILE A 104 2.27 -22.25 4.69
N ARG A 105 3.27 -23.14 4.64
CA ARG A 105 3.98 -23.59 5.85
C ARG A 105 4.68 -22.43 6.56
N PHE A 106 5.38 -21.57 5.81
CA PHE A 106 6.07 -20.43 6.39
C PHE A 106 5.10 -19.44 7.05
N GLN A 107 4.01 -19.12 6.36
CA GLN A 107 2.99 -18.22 6.88
C GLN A 107 2.21 -18.84 8.04
N ALA A 108 2.01 -20.16 8.09
CA ALA A 108 1.40 -20.83 9.23
C ALA A 108 2.22 -20.61 10.51
N TYR A 109 3.56 -20.62 10.43
CA TYR A 109 4.40 -20.25 11.58
C TYR A 109 4.19 -18.78 12.00
N ILE A 110 4.14 -17.85 11.03
CA ILE A 110 3.91 -16.42 11.31
C ILE A 110 2.55 -16.21 11.98
N SER A 111 1.50 -16.82 11.43
CA SER A 111 0.15 -16.75 11.96
C SER A 111 0.06 -17.36 13.35
N LEU A 112 0.73 -18.48 13.61
CA LEU A 112 0.78 -19.09 14.94
C LEU A 112 1.49 -18.19 15.96
N ALA A 113 2.60 -17.56 15.56
CA ALA A 113 3.27 -16.59 16.43
C ALA A 113 2.41 -15.34 16.67
N ALA A 114 1.70 -14.84 15.66
CA ALA A 114 0.78 -13.72 15.81
C ALA A 114 -0.39 -14.08 16.74
N TRP A 115 -0.98 -15.27 16.60
CA TRP A 115 -2.02 -15.77 17.50
C TRP A 115 -1.51 -15.88 18.95
N ALA A 116 -0.33 -16.48 19.14
CA ALA A 116 0.29 -16.59 20.46
C ALA A 116 0.58 -15.21 21.08
N THR A 117 0.98 -14.23 20.25
CA THR A 117 1.19 -12.84 20.66
C THR A 117 -0.11 -12.18 21.12
N CYS A 118 -1.20 -12.37 20.38
CA CYS A 118 -2.53 -11.86 20.76
C CYS A 118 -3.03 -12.50 22.06
N ALA A 119 -2.86 -13.82 22.21
CA ALA A 119 -3.23 -14.54 23.43
C ALA A 119 -2.42 -14.05 24.64
N ALA A 120 -1.10 -13.89 24.48
CA ALA A 120 -0.22 -13.36 25.52
C ALA A 120 -0.56 -11.90 25.87
N SER A 121 -0.81 -11.05 24.86
CA SER A 121 -1.25 -9.66 25.06
C SER A 121 -2.56 -9.60 25.85
N GLY A 122 -3.55 -10.43 25.50
CA GLY A 122 -4.80 -10.53 26.25
C GLY A 122 -4.57 -10.88 27.72
N LEU A 123 -3.77 -11.93 27.99
CA LEU A 123 -3.43 -12.35 29.36
C LEU A 123 -2.67 -11.28 30.15
N VAL A 124 -1.73 -10.57 29.52
CA VAL A 124 -0.99 -9.48 30.17
C VAL A 124 -1.91 -8.32 30.51
N ARG A 125 -2.81 -7.93 29.61
CA ARG A 125 -3.78 -6.85 29.87
C ARG A 125 -4.77 -7.21 30.98
N ILE A 126 -5.15 -8.49 31.07
CA ILE A 126 -5.95 -9.03 32.19
C ILE A 126 -5.16 -8.93 33.50
N ALA A 127 -3.90 -9.36 33.50
CA ALA A 127 -3.05 -9.31 34.70
C ALA A 127 -2.80 -7.87 35.18
N LEU A 128 -2.83 -6.89 34.27
CA LEU A 128 -2.69 -5.46 34.59
C LEU A 128 -4.01 -4.80 35.03
N GLY A 129 -5.15 -5.51 35.00
CA GLY A 129 -6.45 -4.97 35.40
C GLY A 129 -7.03 -3.92 34.44
N VAL A 130 -6.53 -3.86 33.20
CA VAL A 130 -6.93 -2.88 32.16
C VAL A 130 -8.22 -3.30 31.44
N LEU A 131 -8.64 -4.56 31.59
CA LEU A 131 -9.84 -5.13 30.98
C LEU A 131 -10.95 -5.29 32.03
N ASP A 132 -12.16 -4.85 31.70
CA ASP A 132 -13.32 -4.92 32.58
C ASP A 132 -13.60 -6.37 33.05
N PRO A 133 -13.60 -6.65 34.38
CA PRO A 133 -13.80 -7.99 34.93
C PRO A 133 -15.16 -8.62 34.57
N GLU A 134 -16.20 -7.81 34.40
CA GLU A 134 -17.57 -8.28 34.12
C GLU A 134 -17.72 -8.87 32.71
N SER A 135 -16.84 -8.47 31.78
CA SER A 135 -16.83 -8.97 30.40
C SER A 135 -16.08 -10.30 30.23
N PHE A 136 -15.42 -10.79 31.30
CA PHE A 136 -14.37 -11.79 31.19
C PHE A 136 -14.63 -13.03 32.05
N SER A 137 -14.99 -14.15 31.39
CA SER A 137 -14.85 -15.49 31.96
C SER A 137 -13.66 -16.20 31.30
N MET A 138 -12.85 -16.94 32.07
CA MET A 138 -11.71 -17.70 31.51
C MET A 138 -12.18 -18.72 30.44
N GLY A 139 -13.39 -19.26 30.61
CA GLY A 139 -14.02 -20.13 29.61
C GLY A 139 -14.30 -19.43 28.28
N SER A 140 -14.86 -18.22 28.31
CA SER A 140 -15.10 -17.45 27.08
C SER A 140 -13.80 -17.06 26.36
N PHE A 141 -12.74 -16.75 27.11
CA PHE A 141 -11.43 -16.44 26.51
C PHE A 141 -10.83 -17.63 25.76
N LEU A 142 -10.89 -18.83 26.35
CA LEU A 142 -10.37 -20.04 25.70
C LEU A 142 -11.17 -20.41 24.45
N LEU A 143 -12.50 -20.24 24.48
CA LEU A 143 -13.37 -20.44 23.32
C LEU A 143 -13.06 -19.45 22.20
N ASP A 144 -12.95 -18.16 22.54
CA ASP A 144 -12.55 -17.12 21.58
C ASP A 144 -11.16 -17.45 21.00
N ALA A 145 -10.17 -17.74 21.84
CA ALA A 145 -8.82 -18.09 21.39
C ALA A 145 -8.80 -19.29 20.44
N ALA A 146 -9.58 -20.34 20.73
CA ALA A 146 -9.71 -21.51 19.86
C ALA A 146 -10.41 -21.18 18.52
N ALA A 147 -11.51 -20.42 18.55
CA ALA A 147 -12.21 -20.00 17.34
C ALA A 147 -11.30 -19.16 16.42
N TYR A 148 -10.55 -18.22 16.99
CA TYR A 148 -9.57 -17.43 16.25
C TYR A 148 -8.38 -18.26 15.76
N LEU A 149 -7.94 -19.30 16.48
CA LEU A 149 -6.89 -20.20 15.97
C LEU A 149 -7.32 -20.89 14.66
N VAL A 150 -8.57 -21.37 14.61
CA VAL A 150 -9.14 -21.97 13.39
C VAL A 150 -9.26 -20.91 12.29
N LEU A 151 -9.69 -19.68 12.62
CA LEU A 151 -9.76 -18.58 11.66
C LEU A 151 -8.37 -18.27 11.06
N TYR A 152 -7.34 -18.15 11.89
CA TYR A 152 -5.97 -17.92 11.42
C TYR A 152 -5.52 -19.03 10.47
N ALA A 153 -5.79 -20.29 10.80
CA ALA A 153 -5.47 -21.42 9.93
C ALA A 153 -6.23 -21.36 8.59
N ALA A 154 -7.48 -20.90 8.59
CA ALA A 154 -8.32 -20.79 7.39
C ALA A 154 -7.89 -19.65 6.45
N VAL A 155 -7.50 -18.51 7.04
CA VAL A 155 -7.11 -17.28 6.34
C VAL A 155 -5.78 -17.46 5.58
N VAL A 156 -4.81 -18.17 6.17
CA VAL A 156 -3.47 -18.39 5.60
C VAL A 156 -3.49 -18.88 4.13
N PRO A 157 -4.13 -20.01 3.78
CA PRO A 157 -4.14 -20.50 2.41
C PRO A 157 -4.88 -19.57 1.46
N ILE A 158 -5.94 -18.89 1.91
CA ILE A 158 -6.74 -17.98 1.09
C ILE A 158 -5.89 -16.80 0.60
N PHE A 159 -5.27 -16.09 1.54
CA PHE A 159 -4.55 -14.85 1.22
C PHE A 159 -3.20 -15.12 0.55
N ILE A 160 -2.52 -16.23 0.86
CA ILE A 160 -1.35 -16.64 0.06
C ILE A 160 -1.77 -16.96 -1.37
N CYS A 161 -2.87 -17.69 -1.57
CA CYS A 161 -3.36 -17.98 -2.92
C CYS A 161 -3.76 -16.71 -3.66
N ALA A 162 -4.40 -15.75 -2.99
CA ALA A 162 -4.68 -14.43 -3.56
C ALA A 162 -3.38 -13.72 -3.97
N GLY A 163 -2.37 -13.70 -3.09
CA GLY A 163 -1.06 -13.10 -3.38
C GLY A 163 -0.31 -13.80 -4.53
N LEU A 164 -0.41 -15.14 -4.63
CA LEU A 164 0.16 -15.91 -5.73
C LEU A 164 -0.56 -15.67 -7.06
N ALA A 165 -1.87 -15.45 -7.03
CA ALA A 165 -2.68 -15.19 -8.22
C ALA A 165 -2.21 -13.94 -8.99
N PHE A 166 -1.57 -12.99 -8.29
CA PHE A 166 -0.94 -11.80 -8.87
C PHE A 166 -0.05 -12.12 -10.09
N MET A 167 0.64 -13.27 -10.05
CA MET A 167 1.48 -13.72 -11.16
C MET A 167 0.72 -13.91 -12.48
N GLY A 168 -0.55 -14.33 -12.44
CA GLY A 168 -1.38 -14.55 -13.64
C GLY A 168 -2.11 -13.31 -14.16
N MET A 169 -1.99 -12.16 -13.48
CA MET A 169 -2.76 -10.96 -13.77
C MET A 169 -2.06 -9.98 -14.73
N TYR A 170 -0.80 -10.21 -15.11
CA TYR A 170 -0.03 -9.23 -15.90
C TYR A 170 -0.31 -9.23 -17.42
N GLY A 171 -1.04 -10.20 -17.96
CA GLY A 171 -1.25 -10.35 -19.41
C GLY A 171 -2.63 -9.91 -19.93
N GLY A 172 -2.66 -9.00 -20.91
CA GLY A 172 -3.87 -8.66 -21.69
C GLY A 172 -5.02 -8.12 -20.83
N ARG A 173 -6.26 -8.57 -21.11
CA ARG A 173 -7.47 -8.17 -20.35
C ARG A 173 -7.45 -8.62 -18.88
N ARG A 174 -6.58 -9.56 -18.49
CA ARG A 174 -6.47 -10.05 -17.10
C ARG A 174 -5.84 -9.01 -16.17
N THR A 175 -5.20 -7.97 -16.72
CA THR A 175 -4.72 -6.82 -15.92
C THR A 175 -5.84 -6.11 -15.16
N TRP A 176 -7.09 -6.24 -15.59
CA TRP A 176 -8.25 -5.75 -14.84
C TRP A 176 -8.47 -6.48 -13.51
N LEU A 177 -7.98 -7.73 -13.36
CA LEU A 177 -8.02 -8.45 -12.08
C LEU A 177 -7.13 -7.81 -11.00
N ASN A 178 -6.21 -6.92 -11.38
CA ASN A 178 -5.45 -6.13 -10.40
C ASN A 178 -6.35 -5.16 -9.62
N VAL A 179 -7.48 -4.71 -10.20
CA VAL A 179 -8.41 -3.81 -9.51
C VAL A 179 -9.05 -4.50 -8.29
N PRO A 180 -9.76 -5.64 -8.43
CA PRO A 180 -10.32 -6.33 -7.26
C PRO A 180 -9.23 -6.84 -6.31
N PHE A 181 -8.05 -7.17 -6.81
CA PHE A 181 -6.90 -7.54 -5.98
C PHE A 181 -6.39 -6.39 -5.10
N VAL A 182 -6.29 -5.17 -5.63
CA VAL A 182 -5.94 -3.98 -4.85
C VAL A 182 -7.08 -3.59 -3.91
N LEU A 183 -8.33 -3.70 -4.35
CA LEU A 183 -9.49 -3.45 -3.49
C LEU A 183 -9.52 -4.39 -2.29
N LEU A 184 -9.20 -5.68 -2.47
CA LEU A 184 -9.08 -6.63 -1.35
C LEU A 184 -8.06 -6.16 -0.31
N PHE A 185 -6.92 -5.62 -0.74
CA PHE A 185 -5.92 -5.05 0.16
C PHE A 185 -6.42 -3.81 0.89
N VAL A 186 -7.12 -2.91 0.18
CA VAL A 186 -7.74 -1.72 0.78
C VAL A 186 -8.78 -2.14 1.83
N VAL A 187 -9.61 -3.14 1.54
CA VAL A 187 -10.62 -3.67 2.47
C VAL A 187 -9.97 -4.23 3.74
N LEU A 188 -8.85 -4.96 3.62
CA LEU A 188 -8.11 -5.44 4.79
C LEU A 188 -7.56 -4.29 5.65
N ILE A 189 -7.08 -3.21 5.03
CA ILE A 189 -6.59 -2.03 5.76
C ILE A 189 -7.77 -1.28 6.42
N SER A 190 -8.88 -1.11 5.72
CA SER A 190 -10.07 -0.43 6.26
C SER A 190 -10.77 -1.23 7.38
N ALA A 191 -10.42 -2.50 7.56
CA ALA A 191 -10.92 -3.29 8.68
C ALA A 191 -10.34 -2.83 10.04
N PHE A 192 -9.15 -2.21 10.08
CA PHE A 192 -8.56 -1.78 11.35
C PHE A 192 -9.39 -0.71 12.08
N PRO A 193 -9.77 0.42 11.44
CA PRO A 193 -10.65 1.40 12.09
C PRO A 193 -12.00 0.79 12.49
N ALA A 194 -12.60 -0.04 11.62
CA ALA A 194 -13.89 -0.67 11.91
C ALA A 194 -13.82 -1.58 13.15
N ILE A 195 -12.74 -2.35 13.35
CA ILE A 195 -12.58 -3.18 14.55
C ILE A 195 -12.30 -2.33 15.79
N GLY A 196 -11.66 -1.17 15.62
CA GLY A 196 -11.31 -0.23 16.69
C GLY A 196 -12.46 0.66 17.18
N ASP A 197 -13.58 0.73 16.47
CA ASP A 197 -14.70 1.66 16.77
C ASP A 197 -15.53 1.26 18.01
N HIS A 198 -15.18 0.16 18.70
CA HIS A 198 -15.74 -0.34 19.98
C HIS A 198 -17.27 -0.37 20.12
N SER A 199 -18.04 -0.17 19.04
CA SER A 199 -19.48 -0.07 19.10
C SER A 199 -20.11 -1.43 19.41
N ILE A 200 -21.13 -1.43 20.28
CA ILE A 200 -21.94 -2.60 20.68
C ILE A 200 -22.36 -3.50 19.50
N PRO A 201 -22.71 -2.99 18.28
CA PRO A 201 -23.05 -3.85 17.15
C PRO A 201 -21.88 -4.60 16.50
N ILE A 202 -20.61 -4.33 16.84
CA ILE A 202 -19.43 -5.00 16.26
C ILE A 202 -19.04 -6.22 17.11
N ASP A 203 -19.15 -6.13 18.44
CA ASP A 203 -18.80 -7.23 19.34
C ASP A 203 -19.58 -8.52 19.03
N ARG A 204 -20.85 -8.42 18.60
CA ARG A 204 -21.66 -9.58 18.16
C ARG A 204 -21.04 -10.36 17.00
N TRP A 205 -20.33 -9.69 16.09
CA TRP A 205 -19.67 -10.34 14.93
C TRP A 205 -18.31 -10.92 15.31
N LEU A 206 -17.71 -10.46 16.42
CA LEU A 206 -16.40 -10.89 16.90
C LEU A 206 -16.45 -12.05 17.92
N ARG A 207 -17.65 -12.46 18.34
CA ARG A 207 -17.87 -13.61 19.26
C ARG A 207 -17.38 -14.92 18.66
N ALA A 208 -16.97 -15.86 19.51
CA ALA A 208 -16.54 -17.21 19.14
C ALA A 208 -17.47 -17.91 18.13
N ASP A 209 -18.79 -17.88 18.35
CA ASP A 209 -19.76 -18.58 17.51
C ASP A 209 -19.75 -18.08 16.06
N ALA A 210 -19.82 -16.77 15.89
CA ALA A 210 -19.76 -16.13 14.58
C ALA A 210 -18.39 -16.36 13.91
N THR A 211 -17.32 -16.21 14.70
CA THR A 211 -15.94 -16.39 14.23
C THR A 211 -15.67 -17.82 13.76
N ALA A 212 -16.20 -18.81 14.48
CA ALA A 212 -16.11 -20.22 14.11
C ALA A 212 -16.84 -20.50 12.79
N LEU A 213 -18.02 -19.91 12.59
CA LEU A 213 -18.75 -20.00 11.31
C LEU A 213 -17.94 -19.38 10.16
N TYR A 214 -17.32 -18.21 10.36
CA TYR A 214 -16.45 -17.60 9.36
C TYR A 214 -15.23 -18.45 9.05
N ALA A 215 -14.62 -19.05 10.08
CA ALA A 215 -13.48 -19.94 9.93
C ALA A 215 -13.84 -21.20 9.13
N LEU A 216 -15.00 -21.81 9.41
CA LEU A 216 -15.51 -22.97 8.66
C LEU A 216 -15.82 -22.62 7.20
N ALA A 217 -16.49 -21.49 6.96
CA ALA A 217 -16.75 -21.00 5.61
C ALA A 217 -15.44 -20.73 4.85
N ALA A 218 -14.46 -20.11 5.51
CA ALA A 218 -13.13 -19.86 4.95
C ALA A 218 -12.39 -21.16 4.62
N LEU A 219 -12.41 -22.17 5.50
CA LEU A 219 -11.80 -23.48 5.23
C LEU A 219 -12.46 -24.17 4.02
N ALA A 220 -13.79 -24.09 3.91
CA ALA A 220 -14.52 -24.63 2.77
C ALA A 220 -14.11 -23.94 1.45
N LEU A 221 -13.86 -22.62 1.49
CA LEU A 221 -13.39 -21.84 0.34
C LEU A 221 -11.90 -22.04 0.02
N ALA A 222 -11.07 -22.37 1.01
CA ALA A 222 -9.61 -22.45 0.85
C ALA A 222 -9.19 -23.52 -0.18
N LYS A 223 -9.81 -24.71 -0.14
CA LYS A 223 -9.49 -25.83 -1.05
C LYS A 223 -9.82 -25.55 -2.53
N PRO A 224 -11.03 -25.09 -2.90
CA PRO A 224 -11.32 -24.75 -4.29
C PRO A 224 -10.48 -23.57 -4.76
N LEU A 225 -10.26 -22.56 -3.90
CA LEU A 225 -9.41 -21.42 -4.23
C LEU A 225 -7.96 -21.83 -4.49
N TYR A 226 -7.38 -22.69 -3.64
CA TYR A 226 -6.04 -23.25 -3.86
C TYR A 226 -5.94 -23.96 -5.21
N SER A 227 -6.89 -24.84 -5.49
CA SER A 227 -6.91 -25.61 -6.75
C SER A 227 -7.02 -24.70 -7.97
N TRP A 228 -7.89 -23.68 -7.90
CA TRP A 228 -8.08 -22.71 -8.96
C TRP A 228 -6.87 -21.82 -9.17
N THR A 229 -6.28 -21.28 -8.09
CA THR A 229 -5.08 -20.44 -8.16
C THR A 229 -3.90 -21.19 -8.78
N ILE A 230 -3.67 -22.44 -8.38
CA ILE A 230 -2.57 -23.24 -8.96
C ILE A 230 -2.76 -23.45 -10.46
N ARG A 231 -3.98 -23.79 -10.90
CA ARG A 231 -4.30 -23.93 -12.33
C ARG A 231 -4.16 -22.60 -13.07
N PHE A 232 -4.71 -21.52 -12.51
CA PHE A 232 -4.63 -20.19 -13.07
C PHE A 232 -3.18 -19.74 -13.26
N VAL A 233 -2.35 -19.80 -12.21
CA VAL A 233 -0.95 -19.35 -12.27
C VAL A 233 -0.10 -20.24 -13.17
N SER A 234 -0.31 -21.56 -13.17
CA SER A 234 0.48 -22.47 -14.01
C SER A 234 0.20 -22.30 -15.51
N VAL A 235 -1.04 -22.03 -15.90
CA VAL A 235 -1.45 -21.81 -17.30
C VAL A 235 -1.07 -20.40 -17.76
N TYR A 236 -1.38 -19.40 -16.95
CA TYR A 236 -1.33 -17.99 -17.34
C TYR A 236 -0.10 -17.28 -16.82
N GLY A 237 0.20 -17.43 -15.52
CA GLY A 237 1.29 -16.71 -14.85
C GLY A 237 2.67 -17.10 -15.38
N LEU A 238 2.92 -18.39 -15.60
CA LEU A 238 4.21 -18.85 -16.11
C LEU A 238 4.44 -18.48 -17.58
N ARG A 239 3.36 -18.49 -18.37
CA ARG A 239 3.41 -18.05 -19.76
C ARG A 239 3.75 -16.56 -19.85
N ASP A 240 3.08 -15.74 -19.04
CA ASP A 240 3.35 -14.30 -19.00
C ASP A 240 4.75 -14.02 -18.44
N LEU A 241 5.19 -14.79 -17.44
CA LEU A 241 6.55 -14.73 -16.88
C LEU A 241 7.60 -15.04 -17.96
N ALA A 242 7.38 -16.06 -18.79
CA ALA A 242 8.27 -16.41 -19.90
C ALA A 242 8.31 -15.32 -20.98
N ALA A 243 7.15 -14.71 -21.29
CA ALA A 243 7.05 -13.62 -22.25
C ALA A 243 7.75 -12.33 -21.76
N HIS A 244 7.86 -12.14 -20.45
CA HIS A 244 8.51 -10.98 -19.85
C HIS A 244 10.03 -11.16 -19.79
N ARG A 245 10.71 -11.01 -20.94
CA ARG A 245 12.17 -10.88 -20.96
C ARG A 245 12.58 -9.44 -20.62
N PRO A 246 13.34 -9.19 -19.53
CA PRO A 246 13.94 -7.88 -19.32
C PRO A 246 14.82 -7.55 -20.54
N GLY A 247 14.43 -6.51 -21.27
CA GLY A 247 15.12 -6.05 -22.48
C GLY A 247 14.62 -6.55 -23.85
N GLY A 248 13.62 -7.46 -23.92
CA GLY A 248 13.31 -8.18 -25.18
C GLY A 248 12.08 -7.77 -25.99
N SER A 249 11.05 -7.12 -25.42
CA SER A 249 9.74 -6.99 -26.10
C SER A 249 9.58 -5.73 -26.99
N GLY A 250 10.69 -5.19 -27.50
CA GLY A 250 10.70 -3.90 -28.18
C GLY A 250 10.47 -3.91 -29.68
N THR A 251 10.59 -5.04 -30.39
CA THR A 251 10.66 -5.00 -31.86
C THR A 251 9.36 -4.55 -32.52
N LYS A 252 8.20 -5.14 -32.17
CA LYS A 252 6.91 -4.74 -32.78
C LYS A 252 6.36 -3.40 -32.28
N LYS A 253 6.74 -2.94 -31.08
CA LYS A 253 6.33 -1.62 -30.54
C LYS A 253 7.18 -0.46 -31.05
N LYS A 254 8.42 -0.74 -31.49
CA LYS A 254 9.31 0.27 -32.07
C LYS A 254 8.86 0.76 -33.44
N GLU A 255 8.15 -0.07 -34.21
CA GLU A 255 7.63 0.31 -35.53
C GLU A 255 6.41 1.24 -35.41
N ALA A 256 5.42 0.90 -34.57
CA ALA A 256 4.28 1.79 -34.31
C ALA A 256 4.68 3.12 -33.65
N ALA A 257 5.69 3.10 -32.75
CA ALA A 257 6.22 4.32 -32.15
C ALA A 257 6.99 5.21 -33.14
N ARG A 258 7.59 4.63 -34.20
CA ARG A 258 8.23 5.40 -35.28
C ARG A 258 7.19 6.13 -36.14
N GLU A 259 6.04 5.52 -36.41
CA GLU A 259 4.94 6.16 -37.15
C GLU A 259 4.26 7.29 -36.37
N ASP A 260 4.12 7.16 -35.04
CA ASP A 260 3.53 8.21 -34.20
C ASP A 260 4.48 9.41 -34.00
N VAL A 261 5.80 9.18 -33.93
CA VAL A 261 6.79 10.26 -33.84
C VAL A 261 6.83 11.11 -35.12
N ALA A 262 6.54 10.53 -36.27
CA ALA A 262 6.46 11.24 -37.55
C ALA A 262 5.30 12.26 -37.62
N LYS A 263 4.31 12.18 -36.71
CA LYS A 263 3.14 13.08 -36.67
C LYS A 263 3.21 14.17 -35.59
N ILE A 264 4.28 14.22 -34.80
CA ILE A 264 4.43 15.25 -33.76
C ILE A 264 4.77 16.59 -34.44
N ARG A 265 3.74 17.43 -34.62
CA ARG A 265 3.91 18.84 -35.00
C ARG A 265 4.86 19.51 -33.99
N TYR A 266 6.03 19.93 -34.45
CA TYR A 266 7.00 20.72 -33.69
C TYR A 266 6.36 22.04 -33.27
N ARG A 267 5.80 22.09 -32.05
CA ARG A 267 5.51 23.37 -31.39
C ARG A 267 6.83 24.00 -30.98
N ALA A 268 6.89 25.35 -31.00
CA ALA A 268 8.07 26.12 -30.62
C ALA A 268 8.70 25.55 -29.34
N ALA A 269 9.99 25.24 -29.42
CA ALA A 269 10.73 24.60 -28.35
C ALA A 269 10.77 25.53 -27.13
N LYS A 270 10.08 25.13 -26.05
CA LYS A 270 10.29 25.76 -24.74
C LYS A 270 11.76 25.53 -24.36
N THR A 271 12.45 26.55 -23.87
CA THR A 271 13.87 26.45 -23.44
C THR A 271 13.97 26.32 -21.92
N GLY A 272 15.09 25.79 -21.43
CA GLY A 272 15.39 25.70 -19.99
C GLY A 272 14.49 24.76 -19.19
N PHE A 273 14.17 25.15 -17.95
CA PHE A 273 13.35 24.35 -17.03
C PHE A 273 11.92 24.08 -17.54
N ALA A 274 11.35 25.02 -18.29
CA ALA A 274 10.02 24.86 -18.87
C ALA A 274 9.96 23.70 -19.88
N ALA A 275 11.07 23.41 -20.57
CA ALA A 275 11.20 22.26 -21.45
C ALA A 275 11.17 20.94 -20.66
N LEU A 276 11.92 20.89 -19.55
CA LEU A 276 11.97 19.73 -18.65
C LEU A 276 10.60 19.46 -18.01
N TYR A 277 9.92 20.51 -17.55
CA TYR A 277 8.56 20.40 -17.01
C TYR A 277 7.59 19.92 -18.10
N ALA A 278 7.64 20.48 -19.31
CA ALA A 278 6.77 20.07 -20.41
C ALA A 278 6.99 18.60 -20.82
N LEU A 279 8.23 18.11 -20.77
CA LEU A 279 8.58 16.72 -21.04
C LEU A 279 7.96 15.75 -20.00
N GLU A 280 7.93 16.15 -18.72
CA GLU A 280 7.31 15.32 -17.68
C GLU A 280 5.78 15.46 -17.68
N ASP A 281 5.25 16.68 -17.85
CA ASP A 281 3.80 16.96 -17.91
C ASP A 281 3.13 16.30 -19.14
N SER A 282 3.81 16.24 -20.29
CA SER A 282 3.26 15.57 -21.49
C SER A 282 2.92 14.10 -21.23
N ARG A 283 3.76 13.39 -20.47
CA ARG A 283 3.50 12.01 -20.10
C ARG A 283 2.23 11.84 -19.26
N TYR A 284 2.01 12.72 -18.29
CA TYR A 284 0.82 12.66 -17.45
C TYR A 284 -0.42 13.06 -18.23
N LYS A 285 -0.31 14.03 -19.13
CA LYS A 285 -1.38 14.36 -20.09
C LYS A 285 -1.74 13.16 -20.96
N ASP A 286 -0.76 12.53 -21.60
CA ASP A 286 -0.99 11.35 -22.44
C ASP A 286 -1.64 10.21 -21.65
N PHE A 287 -1.25 10.02 -20.39
CA PHE A 287 -1.87 9.06 -19.49
C PHE A 287 -3.34 9.42 -19.23
N LEU A 288 -3.64 10.66 -18.83
CA LEU A 288 -4.99 11.14 -18.55
C LEU A 288 -5.92 11.09 -19.79
N PHE A 289 -5.37 11.26 -21.01
CA PHE A 289 -6.16 11.21 -22.25
C PHE A 289 -6.56 9.81 -22.72
N LYS A 290 -6.01 8.74 -22.12
CA LYS A 290 -6.42 7.37 -22.45
C LYS A 290 -7.90 7.16 -22.15
N LYS A 291 -8.63 6.54 -23.08
CA LYS A 291 -10.09 6.31 -22.98
C LYS A 291 -10.48 5.66 -21.65
N THR A 292 -9.72 4.65 -21.22
CA THR A 292 -9.95 3.95 -19.95
C THR A 292 -9.88 4.87 -18.74
N ILE A 293 -8.89 5.77 -18.71
CA ILE A 293 -8.70 6.68 -17.58
C ILE A 293 -9.77 7.76 -17.58
N ARG A 294 -10.18 8.25 -18.75
CA ARG A 294 -11.32 9.16 -18.89
C ARG A 294 -12.63 8.55 -18.38
N ILE A 295 -12.88 7.27 -18.66
CA ILE A 295 -14.07 6.57 -18.14
C ILE A 295 -14.00 6.46 -16.61
N ILE A 296 -12.87 6.01 -16.06
CA ILE A 296 -12.69 5.89 -14.60
C ILE A 296 -12.86 7.26 -13.93
N TRP A 297 -12.26 8.30 -14.50
CA TRP A 297 -12.38 9.66 -13.99
C TRP A 297 -13.81 10.20 -14.09
N GLY A 298 -14.53 9.92 -15.17
CA GLY A 298 -15.94 10.28 -15.31
C GLY A 298 -16.84 9.59 -14.28
N ILE A 299 -16.61 8.29 -14.02
CA ILE A 299 -17.31 7.56 -12.95
C ILE A 299 -16.98 8.16 -11.58
N LEU A 300 -15.72 8.47 -11.32
CA LEU A 300 -15.29 9.07 -10.05
C LEU A 300 -15.92 10.45 -9.84
N ALA A 301 -15.92 11.29 -10.87
CA ALA A 301 -16.54 12.62 -10.83
C ALA A 301 -18.06 12.53 -10.58
N ALA A 302 -18.75 11.61 -11.27
CA ALA A 302 -20.17 11.35 -11.04
C ALA A 302 -20.42 10.85 -9.61
N ALA A 303 -19.61 9.91 -9.12
CA ALA A 303 -19.72 9.41 -7.75
C ALA A 303 -19.47 10.51 -6.71
N THR A 304 -18.52 11.43 -6.94
CA THR A 304 -18.29 12.58 -6.05
C THR A 304 -19.42 13.61 -6.10
N ALA A 305 -20.07 13.80 -7.24
CA ALA A 305 -21.22 14.68 -7.35
C ALA A 305 -22.43 14.10 -6.61
N VAL A 306 -22.71 12.80 -6.78
CA VAL A 306 -23.73 12.09 -6.01
C VAL A 306 -23.38 12.10 -4.51
N GLY A 307 -22.11 11.89 -4.17
CA GLY A 307 -21.60 12.00 -2.82
C GLY A 307 -21.87 13.38 -2.22
N GLY A 308 -21.55 14.47 -2.93
CA GLY A 308 -21.84 15.84 -2.49
C GLY A 308 -23.32 16.13 -2.31
N PHE A 309 -24.17 15.60 -3.19
CA PHE A 309 -25.63 15.71 -3.05
C PHE A 309 -26.12 15.11 -1.73
N PHE A 310 -25.67 13.89 -1.37
CA PHE A 310 -26.04 13.27 -0.10
C PHE A 310 -25.28 13.86 1.10
N ALA A 311 -24.06 14.38 0.92
CA ALA A 311 -23.26 14.98 1.98
C ALA A 311 -23.94 16.23 2.56
N SER A 312 -24.57 17.02 1.70
CA SER A 312 -25.20 18.30 2.05
C SER A 312 -26.37 18.18 3.04
N THR A 313 -26.85 16.96 3.34
CA THR A 313 -27.92 16.75 4.33
C THR A 313 -27.44 16.78 5.78
N GLY A 314 -26.14 16.68 6.04
CA GLY A 314 -25.58 16.69 7.40
C GLY A 314 -24.18 17.29 7.44
N HIS A 315 -23.92 18.14 8.43
CA HIS A 315 -22.66 18.88 8.58
C HIS A 315 -21.43 17.95 8.65
N ASP A 316 -21.52 16.86 9.42
CA ASP A 316 -20.43 15.89 9.56
C ASP A 316 -20.15 15.13 8.25
N ASN A 317 -21.21 14.78 7.52
CA ASN A 317 -21.09 14.10 6.23
C ASN A 317 -20.46 15.01 5.17
N LEU A 318 -20.77 16.30 5.21
CA LEU A 318 -20.19 17.32 4.35
C LEU A 318 -18.69 17.46 4.57
N ILE A 319 -18.22 17.46 5.82
CA ILE A 319 -16.78 17.50 6.14
C ILE A 319 -16.12 16.15 5.82
N GLY A 320 -16.75 15.03 6.19
CA GLY A 320 -16.20 13.69 6.00
C GLY A 320 -16.00 13.30 4.53
N ILE A 321 -16.97 13.62 3.65
CA ILE A 321 -16.84 13.35 2.22
C ILE A 321 -15.78 14.27 1.60
N PHE A 322 -15.68 15.53 2.05
CA PHE A 322 -14.62 16.44 1.61
C PHE A 322 -13.22 15.90 1.96
N GLN A 323 -13.01 15.42 3.19
CA GLN A 323 -11.75 14.78 3.60
C GLN A 323 -11.46 13.50 2.78
N THR A 324 -12.49 12.70 2.51
CA THR A 324 -12.38 11.48 1.71
C THR A 324 -11.91 11.77 0.27
N ILE A 325 -12.23 12.93 -0.29
CA ILE A 325 -11.72 13.38 -1.59
C ILE A 325 -10.25 13.83 -1.50
N LEU A 326 -9.90 14.57 -0.44
CA LEU A 326 -8.54 15.09 -0.22
C LEU A 326 -7.50 13.98 0.03
N MET A 327 -7.85 12.98 0.83
CA MET A 327 -6.93 11.93 1.25
C MET A 327 -6.23 11.19 0.09
N PRO A 328 -6.94 10.56 -0.86
CA PRO A 328 -6.30 9.85 -1.97
C PRO A 328 -5.59 10.80 -2.94
N THR A 329 -6.16 12.00 -3.18
CA THR A 329 -5.59 12.96 -4.13
C THR A 329 -4.27 13.58 -3.64
N CYS A 330 -4.07 13.66 -2.32
CA CYS A 330 -2.83 14.17 -1.72
C CYS A 330 -1.79 13.08 -1.42
N LEU A 331 -2.19 11.81 -1.21
CA LEU A 331 -1.27 10.70 -0.90
C LEU A 331 -0.73 9.97 -2.14
N VAL A 332 -1.58 9.74 -3.15
CA VAL A 332 -1.20 9.06 -4.40
C VAL A 332 0.00 9.69 -5.12
N PRO A 333 0.17 11.03 -5.18
CA PRO A 333 1.34 11.68 -5.78
C PRO A 333 2.66 11.18 -5.20
N ALA A 334 2.70 10.99 -3.88
CA ALA A 334 3.87 10.56 -3.14
C ALA A 334 4.27 9.13 -3.53
N ILE A 335 3.27 8.24 -3.67
CA ILE A 335 3.45 6.85 -4.12
C ILE A 335 3.92 6.81 -5.58
N ILE A 336 3.32 7.63 -6.45
CA ILE A 336 3.70 7.71 -7.87
C ILE A 336 5.16 8.12 -8.00
N LEU A 337 5.61 9.15 -7.27
CA LEU A 337 6.99 9.64 -7.34
C LEU A 337 8.02 8.57 -6.97
N VAL A 338 7.75 7.79 -5.92
CA VAL A 338 8.64 6.71 -5.47
C VAL A 338 8.68 5.57 -6.49
N THR A 339 7.51 5.07 -6.88
CA THR A 339 7.40 3.90 -7.78
C THR A 339 7.96 4.20 -9.17
N LEU A 340 7.78 5.42 -9.67
CA LEU A 340 8.23 5.85 -10.98
C LEU A 340 9.76 5.95 -11.08
N ASN A 341 10.42 6.43 -10.02
CA ASN A 341 11.89 6.46 -9.98
C ASN A 341 12.50 5.06 -10.03
N GLN A 342 11.92 4.10 -9.28
CA GLN A 342 12.37 2.70 -9.30
C GLN A 342 12.10 2.02 -10.64
N HIS A 343 10.90 2.19 -11.20
CA HIS A 343 10.52 1.59 -12.47
C HIS A 343 11.37 2.10 -13.64
N GLU A 344 11.72 3.39 -13.63
CA GLU A 344 12.54 3.99 -14.68
C GLU A 344 14.02 3.64 -14.59
N ALA A 345 14.52 3.36 -13.37
CA ALA A 345 15.84 2.78 -13.19
C ALA A 345 15.94 1.43 -13.91
N ASN A 346 14.94 0.56 -13.70
CA ASN A 346 14.88 -0.76 -14.33
C ASN A 346 14.72 -0.70 -15.87
N LYS A 347 14.17 0.39 -16.41
CA LYS A 347 13.93 0.56 -17.85
C LYS A 347 15.00 1.37 -18.60
N LYS A 348 16.14 1.69 -17.97
CA LYS A 348 17.20 2.54 -18.55
C LYS A 348 16.73 3.95 -18.95
N ARG A 349 15.53 4.38 -18.54
CA ARG A 349 15.06 5.75 -18.76
C ARG A 349 15.73 6.69 -17.77
N LEU A 350 15.94 6.25 -16.54
CA LEU A 350 16.61 7.05 -15.52
C LEU A 350 18.04 7.39 -15.93
N SER A 351 18.78 6.47 -16.58
CA SER A 351 20.12 6.75 -17.09
C SER A 351 20.09 7.83 -18.18
N TRP A 352 19.17 7.75 -19.14
CA TRP A 352 18.98 8.80 -20.16
C TRP A 352 18.60 10.15 -19.53
N TRP A 353 17.69 10.14 -18.56
CA TRP A 353 17.22 11.34 -17.89
C TRP A 353 18.31 12.01 -17.05
N LEU A 354 19.20 11.22 -16.44
CA LEU A 354 20.37 11.74 -15.72
C LEU A 354 21.47 12.28 -16.66
N CYS A 355 21.43 11.99 -17.96
CA CYS A 355 22.35 12.56 -18.95
C CYS A 355 21.97 13.98 -19.39
N PHE A 356 20.79 14.49 -19.00
CA PHE A 356 20.42 15.86 -19.31
C PHE A 356 21.40 16.86 -18.67
N PRO A 357 21.77 17.96 -19.37
CA PRO A 357 22.74 18.94 -18.90
C PRO A 357 22.13 19.90 -17.84
N TYR A 358 21.48 19.33 -16.84
CA TYR A 358 20.83 20.06 -15.75
C TYR A 358 21.18 19.44 -14.40
N ASP A 359 21.19 20.28 -13.37
CA ASP A 359 21.34 19.82 -12.00
C ASP A 359 20.28 18.78 -11.65
N ARG A 360 20.68 17.71 -10.95
CA ARG A 360 19.75 16.66 -10.49
C ARG A 360 18.58 17.21 -9.67
N ARG A 361 18.77 18.34 -8.98
CA ARG A 361 17.71 19.04 -8.25
C ARG A 361 16.65 19.60 -9.19
N LYS A 362 17.06 20.23 -10.29
CA LYS A 362 16.14 20.79 -11.30
C LYS A 362 15.40 19.66 -12.01
N LEU A 363 16.10 18.57 -12.35
CA LEU A 363 15.47 17.38 -12.93
C LEU A 363 14.42 16.79 -11.98
N LEU A 364 14.75 16.55 -10.71
CA LEU A 364 13.80 15.99 -9.76
C LEU A 364 12.62 16.95 -9.49
N LEU A 365 12.87 18.26 -9.47
CA LEU A 365 11.85 19.28 -9.28
C LEU A 365 10.86 19.32 -10.45
N SER A 366 11.33 19.21 -11.71
CA SER A 366 10.42 19.20 -12.86
C SER A 366 9.45 18.02 -12.82
N ARG A 367 9.94 16.85 -12.40
CA ARG A 367 9.12 15.65 -12.18
C ARG A 367 8.14 15.82 -11.03
N PHE A 368 8.62 16.34 -9.89
CA PHE A 368 7.81 16.60 -8.72
C PHE A 368 6.64 17.54 -9.05
N LEU A 369 6.92 18.67 -9.70
CA LEU A 369 5.90 19.63 -10.11
C LEU A 369 4.95 19.08 -11.17
N ALA A 370 5.41 18.21 -12.08
CA ALA A 370 4.54 17.60 -13.07
C ALA A 370 3.52 16.65 -12.43
N VAL A 371 3.94 15.83 -11.46
CA VAL A 371 3.03 14.95 -10.69
C VAL A 371 2.04 15.78 -9.88
N TRP A 372 2.52 16.75 -9.10
CA TRP A 372 1.65 17.60 -8.29
C TRP A 372 0.71 18.45 -9.14
N GLY A 373 1.17 18.98 -10.27
CA GLY A 373 0.33 19.74 -11.21
C GLY A 373 -0.80 18.88 -11.79
N ALA A 374 -0.52 17.62 -12.16
CA ALA A 374 -1.58 16.71 -12.59
C ALA A 374 -2.56 16.37 -11.46
N SER A 375 -2.04 16.15 -10.25
CA SER A 375 -2.82 15.76 -9.07
C SER A 375 -3.74 16.89 -8.59
N LEU A 376 -3.25 18.13 -8.60
CA LEU A 376 -4.05 19.32 -8.26
C LEU A 376 -5.14 19.58 -9.31
N ARG A 377 -4.90 19.32 -10.60
CA ARG A 377 -5.96 19.39 -11.63
C ARG A 377 -7.06 18.37 -11.37
N VAL A 378 -6.69 17.14 -11.00
CA VAL A 378 -7.66 16.09 -10.62
C VAL A 378 -8.42 16.50 -9.36
N LEU A 379 -7.72 16.94 -8.32
CA LEU A 379 -8.35 17.43 -7.10
C LEU A 379 -9.33 18.56 -7.38
N ALA A 380 -8.92 19.60 -8.13
CA ALA A 380 -9.79 20.70 -8.50
C ALA A 380 -11.05 20.22 -9.24
N SER A 381 -10.92 19.26 -10.16
CA SER A 381 -12.09 18.70 -10.84
C SER A 381 -13.04 17.92 -9.93
N LEU A 382 -12.52 17.18 -8.94
CA LEU A 382 -13.34 16.46 -7.98
C LEU A 382 -14.02 17.41 -6.99
N LEU A 383 -13.33 18.47 -6.56
CA LEU A 383 -13.90 19.51 -5.72
C LEU A 383 -15.02 20.28 -6.46
N LEU A 384 -14.84 20.55 -7.76
CA LEU A 384 -15.90 21.15 -8.59
C LEU A 384 -17.09 20.20 -8.75
N ALA A 385 -16.86 18.90 -8.95
CA ALA A 385 -17.93 17.92 -9.02
C ALA A 385 -18.68 17.78 -7.68
N TYR A 386 -17.95 17.79 -6.56
CA TYR A 386 -18.51 17.80 -5.21
C TYR A 386 -19.38 19.04 -4.97
N ALA A 387 -18.85 20.24 -5.27
CA ALA A 387 -19.59 21.49 -5.15
C ALA A 387 -20.85 21.52 -6.02
N ALA A 388 -20.78 20.98 -7.25
CA ALA A 388 -21.95 20.83 -8.11
C ALA A 388 -23.02 19.91 -7.50
N GLY A 389 -22.60 18.85 -6.80
CA GLY A 389 -23.49 17.97 -6.04
C GLY A 389 -24.20 18.69 -4.89
N CYS A 390 -23.45 19.43 -4.07
CA CYS A 390 -24.03 20.24 -2.98
C CYS A 390 -25.00 21.29 -3.51
N PHE A 391 -24.62 22.01 -4.57
CA PHE A 391 -25.47 23.02 -5.20
C PHE A 391 -26.76 22.43 -5.79
N ALA A 392 -26.69 21.24 -6.41
CA ALA A 392 -27.87 20.55 -6.91
C ALA A 392 -28.84 20.14 -5.79
N GLN A 393 -28.32 19.77 -4.62
CA GLN A 393 -29.14 19.46 -3.46
C GLN A 393 -29.83 20.72 -2.90
N GLU A 394 -29.10 21.83 -2.80
CA GLU A 394 -29.66 23.11 -2.38
C GLU A 394 -30.80 23.58 -3.31
N LEU A 395 -30.62 23.43 -4.62
CA LEU A 395 -31.66 23.77 -5.62
C LEU A 395 -32.89 22.86 -5.58
N THR A 396 -32.74 21.59 -5.19
CA THR A 396 -33.84 20.60 -5.24
C THR A 396 -34.62 20.49 -3.94
N LEU A 397 -33.93 20.58 -2.80
CA LEU A 397 -34.53 20.39 -1.47
C LEU A 397 -34.60 21.67 -0.65
N GLY A 398 -33.91 22.75 -1.02
CA GLY A 398 -33.93 24.04 -0.31
C GLY A 398 -33.36 24.00 1.11
N GLN A 399 -32.76 22.88 1.51
CA GLN A 399 -32.16 22.67 2.83
C GLN A 399 -30.69 22.35 2.63
N SER A 400 -29.79 23.13 3.20
CA SER A 400 -28.35 22.87 3.16
C SER A 400 -27.81 22.85 4.59
N ALA A 401 -27.03 21.83 4.93
CA ALA A 401 -26.28 21.79 6.18
C ALA A 401 -25.05 22.73 6.15
N PHE A 402 -24.84 23.45 5.04
CA PHE A 402 -23.70 24.35 4.85
C PHE A 402 -23.81 25.62 5.70
N ASN A 403 -22.95 25.76 6.70
CA ASN A 403 -22.89 26.91 7.61
C ASN A 403 -22.00 28.04 7.07
N GLY A 404 -22.06 28.30 5.77
CA GLY A 404 -21.47 29.46 5.11
C GLY A 404 -19.98 29.63 5.41
N THR A 405 -19.64 30.68 6.18
CA THR A 405 -18.24 31.10 6.41
C THR A 405 -17.44 30.13 7.29
N THR A 406 -18.09 29.42 8.21
CA THR A 406 -17.44 28.44 9.09
C THR A 406 -16.95 27.25 8.28
N ASP A 407 -17.78 26.73 7.39
CA ASP A 407 -17.46 25.56 6.56
C ASP A 407 -16.39 25.88 5.53
N VAL A 408 -16.42 27.07 4.94
CA VAL A 408 -15.35 27.53 4.05
C VAL A 408 -14.01 27.58 4.79
N ARG A 409 -14.00 28.06 6.04
CA ARG A 409 -12.79 28.06 6.87
C ARG A 409 -12.30 26.65 7.19
N ILE A 410 -13.21 25.74 7.54
CA ILE A 410 -12.90 24.32 7.79
C ILE A 410 -12.32 23.66 6.53
N MET A 411 -13.00 23.81 5.38
CA MET A 411 -12.57 23.25 4.11
C MET A 411 -11.22 23.80 3.67
N LEU A 412 -10.96 25.10 3.85
CA LEU A 412 -9.68 25.72 3.54
C LEU A 412 -8.57 25.20 4.45
N TYR A 413 -8.84 25.08 5.75
CA TYR A 413 -7.91 24.53 6.72
C TYR A 413 -7.53 23.08 6.37
N LEU A 414 -8.53 22.22 6.13
CA LEU A 414 -8.32 20.83 5.74
C LEU A 414 -7.58 20.73 4.39
N LEU A 415 -7.92 21.56 3.40
CA LEU A 415 -7.21 21.61 2.13
C LEU A 415 -5.71 21.90 2.35
N LEU A 416 -5.37 22.89 3.18
CA LEU A 416 -3.99 23.24 3.48
C LEU A 416 -3.27 22.12 4.24
N VAL A 417 -3.93 21.48 5.21
CA VAL A 417 -3.38 20.35 5.97
C VAL A 417 -3.07 19.17 5.04
N TYR A 418 -4.04 18.74 4.22
CA TYR A 418 -3.87 17.58 3.33
C TYR A 418 -2.89 17.86 2.18
N VAL A 419 -2.99 19.03 1.52
CA VAL A 419 -2.08 19.39 0.42
C VAL A 419 -0.66 19.63 0.96
N GLY A 420 -0.52 20.36 2.06
CA GLY A 420 0.76 20.61 2.72
C GLY A 420 1.40 19.33 3.24
N GLY A 421 0.62 18.50 3.95
CA GLY A 421 1.05 17.20 4.45
C GLY A 421 1.47 16.26 3.33
N GLY A 422 0.65 16.11 2.28
CA GLY A 422 0.99 15.32 1.10
C GLY A 422 2.26 15.80 0.39
N PHE A 423 2.46 17.12 0.30
CA PHE A 423 3.66 17.73 -0.29
C PHE A 423 4.92 17.40 0.53
N ILE A 424 4.85 17.60 1.84
CA ILE A 424 5.93 17.27 2.80
C ILE A 424 6.28 15.79 2.68
N VAL A 425 5.27 14.93 2.75
CA VAL A 425 5.41 13.48 2.62
C VAL A 425 6.05 13.08 1.29
N SER A 426 5.63 13.68 0.17
CA SER A 426 6.22 13.44 -1.14
C SER A 426 7.70 13.78 -1.18
N CYS A 427 8.10 14.91 -0.59
CA CYS A 427 9.50 15.33 -0.49
C CYS A 427 10.34 14.39 0.39
N VAL A 428 9.78 13.97 1.52
CA VAL A 428 10.39 12.99 2.44
C VAL A 428 10.60 11.65 1.73
N LEU A 429 9.58 11.15 1.04
CA LEU A 429 9.65 9.88 0.31
C LEU A 429 10.68 9.91 -0.82
N LEU A 430 10.85 11.04 -1.52
CA LEU A 430 11.90 11.22 -2.53
C LEU A 430 13.32 11.08 -1.95
N GLY A 431 13.48 11.20 -0.63
CA GLY A 431 14.71 10.89 0.10
C GLY A 431 15.11 9.41 0.08
N GLN A 432 14.29 8.50 -0.47
CA GLN A 432 14.56 7.06 -0.52
C GLN A 432 15.94 6.72 -1.08
N SER A 433 16.46 7.49 -2.03
CA SER A 433 17.77 7.18 -2.63
C SER A 433 18.91 7.13 -1.60
N LEU A 434 18.75 7.79 -0.45
CA LEU A 434 19.66 7.71 0.70
C LEU A 434 19.76 6.31 1.32
N THR A 435 18.68 5.52 1.27
CA THR A 435 18.67 4.17 1.86
C THR A 435 19.62 3.22 1.12
N PHE A 436 19.92 3.51 -0.15
CA PHE A 436 20.88 2.72 -0.92
C PHE A 436 22.33 3.03 -0.55
N ARG A 437 22.59 4.16 0.12
CA ARG A 437 23.93 4.50 0.60
C ARG A 437 24.31 3.70 1.85
N SER A 438 23.36 3.48 2.76
CA SER A 438 23.60 2.75 4.01
C SER A 438 22.38 1.95 4.42
N LYS A 439 22.60 0.69 4.81
CA LYS A 439 21.55 -0.18 5.35
C LYS A 439 20.92 0.39 6.63
N ALA A 440 21.66 1.16 7.42
CA ALA A 440 21.13 1.82 8.61
C ALA A 440 20.07 2.88 8.27
N LEU A 441 20.26 3.61 7.16
CA LEU A 441 19.28 4.60 6.69
C LEU A 441 17.99 3.93 6.18
N ALA A 442 18.07 2.68 5.70
CA ALA A 442 16.88 1.91 5.33
C ALA A 442 15.99 1.60 6.55
N TRP A 443 16.58 1.33 7.71
CA TRP A 443 15.84 1.11 8.97
C TRP A 443 15.12 2.36 9.46
N ILE A 444 15.66 3.56 9.20
CA ILE A 444 15.02 4.83 9.56
C ILE A 444 13.95 5.21 8.52
N TYR A 445 14.24 4.97 7.24
CA TYR A 445 13.33 5.33 6.15
C TYR A 445 12.05 4.47 6.14
N GLY A 446 12.12 3.19 6.52
CA GLY A 446 10.94 2.31 6.58
C GLY A 446 9.80 2.90 7.43
N PRO A 447 10.04 3.19 8.73
CA PRO A 447 9.07 3.88 9.59
C PRO A 447 8.63 5.23 9.04
N LEU A 448 9.57 6.03 8.51
CA LEU A 448 9.28 7.34 7.93
C LEU A 448 8.35 7.27 6.70
N ALA A 449 8.51 6.23 5.87
CA ALA A 449 7.62 5.93 4.76
C ALA A 449 6.28 5.33 5.24
N GLY A 450 6.26 4.67 6.40
CA GLY A 450 5.06 4.22 7.09
C GLY A 450 4.18 5.36 7.58
N LEU A 451 4.78 6.48 8.03
CA LEU A 451 4.06 7.68 8.48
C LEU A 451 3.12 8.26 7.42
N VAL A 452 3.37 8.00 6.13
CA VAL A 452 2.50 8.38 5.02
C VAL A 452 1.10 7.81 5.16
N TYR A 453 1.00 6.56 5.63
CA TYR A 453 -0.27 5.88 5.86
C TYR A 453 -0.96 6.35 7.15
N LEU A 454 -0.21 6.97 8.05
CA LEU A 454 -0.71 7.53 9.31
C LEU A 454 -1.18 8.99 9.15
N LEU A 455 -0.94 9.64 8.02
CA LEU A 455 -1.38 11.02 7.79
C LEU A 455 -2.90 11.23 8.04
N PRO A 456 -3.82 10.37 7.55
CA PRO A 456 -5.26 10.54 7.81
C PRO A 456 -5.58 10.44 9.30
N MET A 457 -4.98 9.47 10.00
CA MET A 457 -5.14 9.29 11.44
C MET A 457 -4.60 10.50 12.22
N LEU A 458 -3.44 11.04 11.81
CA LEU A 458 -2.89 12.25 12.42
C LEU A 458 -3.79 13.46 12.21
N VAL A 459 -4.42 13.59 11.03
CA VAL A 459 -5.37 14.67 10.79
C VAL A 459 -6.58 14.53 11.70
N ASN A 460 -7.22 13.36 11.69
CA ASN A 460 -8.46 13.13 12.44
C ASN A 460 -8.26 13.04 13.95
N ASN A 461 -7.06 12.75 14.45
CA ASN A 461 -6.84 12.64 15.90
C ASN A 461 -6.09 13.84 16.49
N LYS A 462 -5.40 14.66 15.68
CA LYS A 462 -4.50 15.72 16.19
C LYS A 462 -4.68 17.08 15.54
N PHE A 463 -4.89 17.15 14.23
CA PHE A 463 -5.02 18.47 13.55
C PHE A 463 -6.45 18.99 13.55
N PHE A 464 -7.43 18.10 13.36
CA PHE A 464 -8.85 18.45 13.31
C PHE A 464 -9.71 17.25 13.78
N PRO A 465 -9.80 17.00 15.10
CA PRO A 465 -10.67 15.97 15.65
C PRO A 465 -12.14 16.22 15.35
N GLU A 466 -12.93 15.15 15.35
CA GLU A 466 -14.38 15.20 15.05
C GLU A 466 -15.13 16.12 16.03
N GLU A 467 -14.66 16.21 17.29
CA GLU A 467 -15.17 17.15 18.30
C GLU A 467 -15.09 18.63 17.84
N ASP A 468 -14.16 18.96 16.95
CA ASP A 468 -14.00 20.32 16.42
C ASP A 468 -14.89 20.60 15.20
N TYR A 469 -15.68 19.64 14.72
CA TYR A 469 -16.57 19.84 13.55
C TYR A 469 -17.69 20.82 13.89
N GLU A 470 -18.22 20.73 15.11
CA GLU A 470 -19.25 21.65 15.61
C GLU A 470 -18.68 23.01 16.02
N THR A 471 -17.48 23.03 16.63
CA THR A 471 -16.90 24.29 17.16
C THR A 471 -16.09 25.07 16.12
N GLY A 472 -15.75 24.44 14.99
CA GLY A 472 -15.04 25.05 13.87
C GLY A 472 -13.56 25.33 14.12
N VAL A 473 -12.88 25.92 13.14
CA VAL A 473 -11.43 26.15 13.20
C VAL A 473 -11.08 27.33 14.11
N ARG A 474 -10.54 27.03 15.29
CA ARG A 474 -9.98 28.03 16.24
C ARG A 474 -8.61 28.55 15.82
N SER A 475 -8.19 29.69 16.38
CA SER A 475 -6.87 30.30 16.13
C SER A 475 -5.69 29.37 16.44
N GLY A 476 -5.82 28.50 17.45
CA GLY A 476 -4.81 27.50 17.81
C GLY A 476 -4.49 26.51 16.69
N HIS A 477 -5.47 26.12 15.85
CA HIS A 477 -5.25 25.20 14.73
C HIS A 477 -4.39 25.84 13.64
N TRP A 478 -4.63 27.12 13.33
CA TRP A 478 -3.82 27.89 12.39
C TRP A 478 -2.39 28.05 12.88
N LEU A 479 -2.20 28.34 14.17
CA LEU A 479 -0.89 28.41 14.78
C LEU A 479 -0.17 27.05 14.74
N GLY A 480 -0.85 25.95 15.07
CA GLY A 480 -0.29 24.60 14.99
C GLY A 480 0.11 24.21 13.57
N LEU A 481 -0.71 24.57 12.57
CA LEU A 481 -0.38 24.38 11.15
C LEU A 481 0.87 25.19 10.75
N ALA A 482 0.96 26.46 11.19
CA ALA A 482 2.11 27.30 10.90
C ALA A 482 3.40 26.76 11.56
N LEU A 483 3.34 26.39 12.84
CA LEU A 483 4.47 25.82 13.58
C LEU A 483 4.94 24.49 12.94
N SER A 484 4.00 23.60 12.61
CA SER A 484 4.35 22.35 11.93
C SER A 484 4.95 22.61 10.55
N ALA A 485 4.46 23.58 9.78
CA ALA A 485 5.04 23.96 8.50
C ALA A 485 6.49 24.49 8.66
N VAL A 486 6.76 25.31 9.68
CA VAL A 486 8.11 25.85 9.96
C VAL A 486 9.12 24.74 10.26
N VAL A 487 8.70 23.66 10.93
CA VAL A 487 9.59 22.53 11.25
C VAL A 487 9.68 21.53 10.09
N LEU A 488 8.54 21.16 9.51
CA LEU A 488 8.45 20.05 8.55
C LEU A 488 8.89 20.46 7.13
N LEU A 489 8.64 21.70 6.67
CA LEU A 489 9.05 22.12 5.32
C LEU A 489 10.58 22.13 5.15
N PRO A 490 11.38 22.69 6.07
CA PRO A 490 12.84 22.62 5.97
C PRO A 490 13.35 21.18 5.98
N ALA A 491 12.79 20.33 6.84
CA ALA A 491 13.14 18.90 6.91
C ALA A 491 12.80 18.19 5.59
N ALA A 492 11.61 18.43 5.04
CA ALA A 492 11.17 17.89 3.76
C ALA A 492 12.08 18.34 2.61
N PHE A 493 12.47 19.62 2.58
CA PHE A 493 13.37 20.15 1.56
C PHE A 493 14.79 19.58 1.69
N ALA A 494 15.27 19.33 2.91
CA ALA A 494 16.53 18.63 3.15
C ALA A 494 16.47 17.20 2.59
N CYS A 495 15.39 16.46 2.85
CA CYS A 495 15.13 15.14 2.27
C CYS A 495 15.09 15.17 0.74
N PHE A 496 14.42 16.16 0.14
CA PHE A 496 14.38 16.35 -1.31
C PHE A 496 15.78 16.59 -1.90
N ARG A 497 16.56 17.50 -1.30
CA ARG A 497 17.95 17.80 -1.74
C ARG A 497 18.85 16.58 -1.62
N ALA A 498 18.69 15.82 -0.55
CA ALA A 498 19.42 14.58 -0.34
C ALA A 498 19.01 13.52 -1.38
N GLY A 499 17.70 13.37 -1.62
CA GLY A 499 17.12 12.51 -2.66
C GLY A 499 17.72 12.77 -4.04
N ALA A 500 17.78 14.05 -4.44
CA ALA A 500 18.36 14.48 -5.71
C ALA A 500 19.87 14.21 -5.81
N LYS A 501 20.64 14.42 -4.73
CA LYS A 501 22.09 14.16 -4.71
C LYS A 501 22.40 12.68 -4.99
N TRP A 502 21.64 11.79 -4.35
CA TRP A 502 21.86 10.34 -4.39
C TRP A 502 21.02 9.58 -5.41
N MET A 503 20.29 10.29 -6.28
CA MET A 503 19.40 9.67 -7.28
C MET A 503 20.12 8.67 -8.23
N HIS A 504 21.41 8.86 -8.50
CA HIS A 504 22.21 7.92 -9.27
C HIS A 504 22.33 6.52 -8.62
N LEU A 505 22.14 6.41 -7.30
CA LEU A 505 22.19 5.12 -6.59
C LEU A 505 21.05 4.18 -7.00
N TYR A 506 19.94 4.70 -7.53
CA TYR A 506 18.89 3.86 -8.12
C TYR A 506 19.41 3.02 -9.29
N LEU A 507 20.41 3.50 -10.04
CA LEU A 507 21.03 2.74 -11.14
C LEU A 507 21.94 1.62 -10.61
N LEU A 508 22.70 1.91 -9.55
CA LEU A 508 23.65 0.96 -8.94
C LEU A 508 23.00 -0.13 -8.12
N ASN A 509 21.75 0.09 -7.68
CA ASN A 509 20.95 -0.87 -6.95
C ASN A 509 19.92 -1.58 -7.85
N THR A 510 20.16 -1.58 -9.16
CA THR A 510 19.42 -2.45 -10.09
C THR A 510 19.77 -3.91 -9.80
N GLN A 511 18.79 -4.81 -9.95
CA GLN A 511 18.99 -6.22 -9.65
C GLN A 511 20.11 -6.86 -10.48
N GLU A 512 20.35 -6.36 -11.70
CA GLU A 512 21.45 -6.80 -12.58
C GLU A 512 22.84 -6.52 -11.97
N ASP A 513 23.05 -5.34 -11.39
CA ASP A 513 24.33 -4.97 -10.76
C ASP A 513 24.52 -5.65 -9.40
N ILE A 514 23.44 -5.86 -8.63
CA ILE A 514 23.49 -6.65 -7.39
C ILE A 514 23.84 -8.11 -7.71
N ALA A 515 23.26 -8.68 -8.76
CA ALA A 515 23.55 -10.03 -9.23
C ALA A 515 25.01 -10.16 -9.71
N ARG A 516 25.53 -9.19 -10.47
CA ARG A 516 26.95 -9.15 -10.87
C ARG A 516 27.90 -9.09 -9.67
N ARG A 517 27.62 -8.24 -8.67
CA ARG A 517 28.45 -8.16 -7.46
C ARG A 517 28.43 -9.45 -6.64
N ARG A 518 27.29 -10.13 -6.55
CA ARG A 518 27.21 -11.46 -5.90
C ARG A 518 28.01 -12.51 -6.67
N HIS A 519 27.98 -12.50 -8.00
CA HIS A 519 28.78 -13.40 -8.81
C HIS A 519 30.30 -13.15 -8.68
N HIS A 520 30.74 -11.89 -8.63
CA HIS A 520 32.16 -11.58 -8.42
C HIS A 520 32.60 -11.87 -6.97
N GLY A 521 31.76 -11.60 -5.98
CA GLY A 521 32.04 -11.94 -4.58
C GLY A 521 32.07 -13.45 -4.28
N ALA A 522 31.34 -14.25 -5.05
CA ALA A 522 31.35 -15.71 -4.95
C ALA A 522 32.52 -16.39 -5.69
N LYS A 523 33.23 -15.66 -6.57
CA LYS A 523 34.47 -16.13 -7.22
C LYS A 523 35.74 -15.70 -6.46
N GLY A 524 35.61 -14.78 -5.50
CA GLY A 524 36.70 -14.30 -4.64
C GLY A 524 36.72 -14.94 -3.25
N LYS A 525 35.89 -15.96 -3.04
CA LYS A 525 35.95 -16.94 -1.95
C LYS A 525 36.03 -18.31 -2.60
#